data_AF-A0A3D2JCX9-F1
#
_entry.id   AF-A0A3D2JCX9-F1
#
_cell.length_a   1.000
_cell.length_b   1.000
_cell.length_c   1.000
_cell.angle_alpha   90.00
_cell.angle_beta   90.00
_cell.angle_gamma   90.00
#
_symmetry.space_group_name_H-M   'P 1'
#
loop_
_entity.id
_entity.type
_entity.pdbx_description
1 polymer ?
#
loop_
_entity_poly.entity_id
_entity_poly.type
_entity_poly.pdbx_seq_one_letter_code
_entity_poly.pdbx_strand_id
1 'polypeptide(L)'
;PELSQFFGVGMGPTDANGHLWMDDFLKGVGAYEKQNHVQLLDGVSFHAYPFNNAGQSPSLLMSSTEQWNYLLGPLHTLIQRDLGRDVPIGITEINTNPGDNVATPGQSALWWGDTLGELMENQVQFVNFFSAEGVNHPYPLFTDNGRQETAMGRVMEMFTHLQKNLVPLSIQRTPISVYATQDDAHQTVSLLFINKGYDAQIAELQSLNAAFGVDPWPDQQIHIAGNSMVLVTLHRGQPDAADAYSYVMPAANDTSSGSILYTVCGHSKDPLNEAIPC
;
A
#
# COMPACT_ATOMS: atom_id res chain seq x y z
N PRO A 1 -4.30 18.60 -13.95
CA PRO A 1 -5.02 19.25 -12.82
C PRO A 1 -4.54 18.56 -11.55
N GLU A 2 -4.15 19.34 -10.54
CA GLU A 2 -3.72 18.82 -9.25
C GLU A 2 -4.68 19.41 -8.22
N LEU A 3 -5.44 18.54 -7.54
CA LEU A 3 -6.32 18.96 -6.45
C LEU A 3 -5.59 18.76 -5.14
N SER A 4 -5.57 19.81 -4.31
CA SER A 4 -4.89 19.76 -3.02
C SER A 4 -5.50 18.74 -2.05
N GLN A 5 -6.78 18.36 -2.19
CA GLN A 5 -7.43 17.22 -1.52
C GLN A 5 -8.67 16.74 -2.31
N PHE A 6 -8.95 15.43 -2.29
CA PHE A 6 -10.19 14.83 -2.81
C PHE A 6 -10.86 13.99 -1.72
N PHE A 7 -12.14 14.28 -1.42
CA PHE A 7 -12.90 13.61 -0.35
C PHE A 7 -14.00 12.67 -0.88
N GLY A 8 -14.01 12.40 -2.19
CA GLY A 8 -15.00 11.54 -2.85
C GLY A 8 -15.93 12.31 -3.77
N VAL A 9 -16.62 11.60 -4.67
CA VAL A 9 -17.56 12.20 -5.63
C VAL A 9 -18.69 12.93 -4.89
N GLY A 10 -18.98 14.17 -5.28
CA GLY A 10 -20.00 14.97 -4.59
C GLY A 10 -19.50 15.66 -3.31
N MET A 11 -18.22 15.49 -2.95
CA MET A 11 -17.59 16.06 -1.75
C MET A 11 -16.21 16.62 -2.13
N GLY A 12 -15.73 17.68 -1.47
CA GLY A 12 -14.45 18.25 -1.90
C GLY A 12 -14.33 19.75 -1.74
N PRO A 13 -13.18 20.28 -2.15
CA PRO A 13 -13.03 21.70 -2.38
C PRO A 13 -13.99 22.16 -3.48
N THR A 14 -14.60 23.32 -3.26
CA THR A 14 -15.50 23.98 -4.21
C THR A 14 -14.95 25.33 -4.65
N ASP A 15 -15.37 25.81 -5.81
CA ASP A 15 -15.11 27.19 -6.22
C ASP A 15 -16.01 28.19 -5.45
N ALA A 16 -15.89 29.48 -5.80
CA ALA A 16 -16.68 30.54 -5.18
C ALA A 16 -18.20 30.42 -5.39
N ASN A 17 -18.65 29.60 -6.34
CA ASN A 17 -20.06 29.35 -6.65
C ASN A 17 -20.57 28.04 -6.03
N GLY A 18 -19.73 27.31 -5.31
CA GLY A 18 -20.07 26.02 -4.71
C GLY A 18 -19.95 24.83 -5.66
N HIS A 19 -19.32 24.99 -6.83
CA HIS A 19 -19.08 23.90 -7.75
C HIS A 19 -17.87 23.08 -7.30
N LEU A 20 -18.03 21.76 -7.23
CA LEU A 20 -16.97 20.83 -6.83
C LEU A 20 -15.87 20.79 -7.88
N TRP A 21 -14.63 21.01 -7.46
CA TRP A 21 -13.52 21.13 -8.41
C TRP A 21 -13.30 19.87 -9.24
N MET A 22 -13.31 18.67 -8.65
CA MET A 22 -13.10 17.42 -9.40
C MET A 22 -14.23 17.18 -10.42
N ASP A 23 -15.47 17.17 -9.94
CA ASP A 23 -16.66 16.86 -10.73
C ASP A 23 -16.81 17.83 -11.93
N ASP A 24 -16.77 19.13 -11.67
CA ASP A 24 -16.98 20.12 -12.73
C ASP A 24 -15.79 20.26 -13.67
N PHE A 25 -14.56 20.02 -13.17
CA PHE A 25 -13.38 19.98 -14.03
C PHE A 25 -13.47 18.81 -15.04
N LEU A 26 -13.75 17.59 -14.57
CA LEU A 26 -13.84 16.42 -15.45
C LEU A 26 -14.98 16.57 -16.45
N LYS A 27 -16.14 17.04 -16.00
CA LYS A 27 -17.29 17.34 -16.85
C LYS A 27 -16.97 18.40 -17.91
N GLY A 28 -16.29 19.48 -17.52
CA GLY A 28 -15.89 20.55 -18.42
C GLY A 28 -14.89 20.09 -19.47
N VAL A 29 -13.86 19.35 -19.06
CA VAL A 29 -12.87 18.78 -19.98
C VAL A 29 -13.52 17.77 -20.92
N GLY A 30 -14.35 16.86 -20.42
CA GLY A 30 -15.04 15.88 -21.25
C GLY A 30 -15.95 16.52 -22.31
N ALA A 31 -16.69 17.58 -21.93
CA ALA A 31 -17.47 18.37 -22.88
C ALA A 31 -16.58 19.02 -23.96
N TYR A 32 -15.43 19.56 -23.57
CA TYR A 32 -14.47 20.14 -24.50
C TYR A 32 -13.84 19.09 -25.43
N GLU A 33 -13.36 17.96 -24.91
CA GLU A 33 -12.82 16.84 -25.68
C GLU A 33 -13.82 16.37 -26.73
N LYS A 34 -15.08 16.19 -26.33
CA LYS A 34 -16.17 15.78 -27.21
C LYS A 34 -16.48 16.82 -28.30
N GLN A 35 -16.52 18.10 -27.94
CA GLN A 35 -16.81 19.17 -28.90
C GLN A 35 -15.70 19.34 -29.95
N ASN A 36 -14.44 19.15 -29.54
CA ASN A 36 -13.27 19.44 -30.38
C ASN A 36 -12.63 18.18 -30.99
N HIS A 37 -13.13 16.99 -30.67
CA HIS A 37 -12.60 15.71 -31.12
C HIS A 37 -11.11 15.51 -30.77
N VAL A 38 -10.76 15.84 -29.52
CA VAL A 38 -9.40 15.71 -28.97
C VAL A 38 -9.42 14.91 -27.67
N GLN A 39 -8.27 14.36 -27.28
CA GLN A 39 -8.01 13.85 -25.94
C GLN A 39 -6.98 14.77 -25.29
N LEU A 40 -7.33 15.36 -24.15
CA LEU A 40 -6.50 16.30 -23.41
C LEU A 40 -5.91 15.68 -22.14
N LEU A 41 -6.68 14.86 -21.43
CA LEU A 41 -6.21 14.24 -20.18
C LEU A 41 -5.65 12.84 -20.42
N ASP A 42 -4.39 12.65 -20.03
CA ASP A 42 -3.75 11.34 -19.96
C ASP A 42 -3.89 10.67 -18.59
N GLY A 43 -4.38 11.43 -17.59
CA GLY A 43 -4.59 10.94 -16.24
C GLY A 43 -5.23 11.99 -15.33
N VAL A 44 -5.68 11.55 -14.16
CA VAL A 44 -6.25 12.39 -13.11
C VAL A 44 -5.42 12.21 -11.86
N SER A 45 -5.05 13.31 -11.20
CA SER A 45 -4.32 13.25 -9.94
C SER A 45 -4.82 14.18 -8.87
N PHE A 46 -4.58 13.79 -7.62
CA PHE A 46 -4.94 14.56 -6.44
C PHE A 46 -4.00 14.24 -5.28
N HIS A 47 -4.04 15.06 -4.23
CA HIS A 47 -3.31 14.84 -2.99
C HIS A 47 -4.23 14.27 -1.91
N ALA A 48 -3.64 13.61 -0.91
CA ALA A 48 -4.41 13.01 0.18
C ALA A 48 -3.68 13.07 1.52
N TYR A 49 -4.40 13.56 2.54
CA TYR A 49 -3.96 13.53 3.93
C TYR A 49 -5.15 13.14 4.80
N PRO A 50 -5.18 11.92 5.37
CA PRO A 50 -6.36 11.43 6.08
C PRO A 50 -6.65 12.21 7.37
N PHE A 51 -5.64 12.82 7.99
CA PHE A 51 -5.81 13.54 9.25
C PHE A 51 -5.04 14.86 9.29
N ASN A 52 -5.58 15.85 10.00
CA ASN A 52 -4.80 17.02 10.42
C ASN A 52 -3.90 16.73 11.63
N ASN A 53 -4.24 15.69 12.41
CA ASN A 53 -3.50 15.27 13.60
C ASN A 53 -3.38 13.74 13.66
N ALA A 54 -2.45 13.20 12.86
CA ALA A 54 -2.25 11.77 12.72
C ALA A 54 -1.70 11.10 14.00
N GLY A 55 -1.03 11.87 14.87
CA GLY A 55 -0.46 11.35 16.11
C GLY A 55 -1.46 11.07 17.24
N GLN A 56 -2.71 11.57 17.17
CA GLN A 56 -3.67 11.44 18.27
C GLN A 56 -4.30 10.05 18.40
N SER A 57 -4.48 9.33 17.30
CA SER A 57 -5.17 8.03 17.31
C SER A 57 -4.54 7.06 16.31
N PRO A 58 -3.59 6.24 16.77
CA PRO A 58 -2.94 5.24 15.92
C PRO A 58 -3.91 4.24 15.29
N SER A 59 -4.96 3.83 16.02
CA SER A 59 -5.97 2.91 15.48
C SER A 59 -6.78 3.54 14.35
N LEU A 60 -7.20 4.81 14.49
CA LEU A 60 -7.88 5.54 13.42
C LEU A 60 -6.96 5.76 12.21
N LEU A 61 -5.67 6.03 12.46
CA LEU A 61 -4.69 6.12 11.40
C LEU A 61 -4.61 4.79 10.62
N MET A 62 -4.44 3.66 11.32
CA MET A 62 -4.36 2.35 10.68
C MET A 62 -5.63 1.96 9.93
N SER A 63 -6.82 2.34 10.40
CA SER A 63 -8.07 2.06 9.68
C SER A 63 -8.31 2.99 8.49
N SER A 64 -7.63 4.15 8.43
CA SER A 64 -7.87 5.13 7.35
C SER A 64 -7.42 4.66 5.97
N THR A 65 -6.60 3.64 5.88
CA THR A 65 -6.15 3.05 4.60
C THR A 65 -7.32 2.47 3.81
N GLU A 66 -8.36 1.99 4.49
CA GLU A 66 -9.60 1.51 3.85
C GLU A 66 -10.31 2.59 3.03
N GLN A 67 -9.88 3.86 3.15
CA GLN A 67 -10.42 4.97 2.37
C GLN A 67 -10.30 4.86 0.88
N TRP A 68 -9.24 4.21 0.42
CA TRP A 68 -8.99 4.08 -1.00
C TRP A 68 -10.11 3.30 -1.70
N ASN A 69 -10.67 2.29 -1.01
CA ASN A 69 -11.76 1.46 -1.52
C ASN A 69 -13.06 2.24 -1.77
N TYR A 70 -13.31 3.31 -1.02
CA TYR A 70 -14.49 4.15 -1.22
C TYR A 70 -14.24 5.42 -2.03
N LEU A 71 -12.99 5.87 -2.15
CA LEU A 71 -12.65 7.04 -2.97
C LEU A 71 -12.45 6.68 -4.44
N LEU A 72 -11.72 5.61 -4.73
CA LEU A 72 -11.17 5.36 -6.07
C LEU A 72 -12.19 4.73 -7.02
N GLY A 73 -13.00 3.77 -6.57
CA GLY A 73 -14.06 3.18 -7.39
C GLY A 73 -15.06 4.22 -7.93
N PRO A 74 -15.62 5.11 -7.07
CA PRO A 74 -16.46 6.20 -7.53
C PRO A 74 -15.73 7.20 -8.44
N LEU A 75 -14.44 7.47 -8.20
CA LEU A 75 -13.65 8.35 -9.08
C LEU A 75 -13.47 7.76 -10.48
N HIS A 76 -13.16 6.47 -10.61
CA HIS A 76 -13.16 5.79 -11.92
C HIS A 76 -14.51 5.91 -12.63
N THR A 77 -15.61 5.73 -11.90
CA THR A 77 -16.96 5.87 -12.46
C THR A 77 -17.22 7.30 -12.93
N LEU A 78 -16.79 8.31 -12.17
CA LEU A 78 -16.89 9.73 -12.51
C LEU A 78 -16.09 10.05 -13.79
N ILE A 79 -14.84 9.59 -13.85
CA ILE A 79 -13.95 9.74 -15.00
C ILE A 79 -14.59 9.14 -16.25
N GLN A 80 -15.01 7.87 -16.18
CA GLN A 80 -15.63 7.16 -17.30
C GLN A 80 -16.90 7.86 -17.79
N ARG A 81 -17.74 8.33 -16.85
CA ARG A 81 -18.98 9.05 -17.17
C ARG A 81 -18.70 10.35 -17.93
N ASP A 82 -17.75 11.14 -17.44
CA ASP A 82 -17.56 12.52 -17.92
C ASP A 82 -16.61 12.60 -19.12
N LEU A 83 -15.59 11.75 -19.19
CA LEU A 83 -14.66 11.68 -20.32
C LEU A 83 -15.08 10.66 -21.39
N GLY A 84 -16.02 9.75 -21.09
CA GLY A 84 -16.42 8.66 -21.98
C GLY A 84 -15.38 7.54 -22.11
N ARG A 85 -14.34 7.57 -21.29
CA ARG A 85 -13.24 6.61 -21.19
C ARG A 85 -12.68 6.65 -19.78
N ASP A 86 -12.03 5.57 -19.36
CA ASP A 86 -11.22 5.61 -18.14
C ASP A 86 -9.85 6.23 -18.42
N VAL A 87 -9.22 6.78 -17.39
CA VAL A 87 -7.82 7.25 -17.44
C VAL A 87 -7.08 6.86 -16.17
N PRO A 88 -5.76 6.69 -16.22
CA PRO A 88 -4.93 6.47 -15.04
C PRO A 88 -5.21 7.48 -13.92
N ILE A 89 -5.35 6.97 -12.71
CA ILE A 89 -5.37 7.78 -11.49
C ILE A 89 -3.97 7.77 -10.88
N GLY A 90 -3.52 8.93 -10.39
CA GLY A 90 -2.32 9.02 -9.58
C GLY A 90 -2.48 9.87 -8.34
N ILE A 91 -1.68 9.57 -7.33
CA ILE A 91 -1.65 10.33 -6.07
C ILE A 91 -0.33 11.08 -6.01
N THR A 92 -0.37 12.39 -6.27
CA THR A 92 0.84 13.20 -6.49
C THR A 92 1.44 13.82 -5.24
N GLU A 93 0.71 13.77 -4.13
CA GLU A 93 1.24 14.04 -2.80
C GLU A 93 0.37 13.33 -1.77
N ILE A 94 0.99 12.60 -0.85
CA ILE A 94 0.27 11.83 0.16
C ILE A 94 1.14 11.71 1.39
N ASN A 95 0.55 11.89 2.56
CA ASN A 95 1.18 11.64 3.85
C ASN A 95 0.09 11.48 4.91
N THR A 96 0.45 11.05 6.12
CA THR A 96 -0.51 10.86 7.21
C THR A 96 -1.20 12.17 7.63
N ASN A 97 -0.51 13.31 7.46
CA ASN A 97 -1.04 14.65 7.71
C ASN A 97 -0.26 15.73 6.92
N PRO A 98 -0.81 16.95 6.75
CA PRO A 98 -0.18 18.02 5.98
C PRO A 98 0.69 18.99 6.81
N GLY A 99 1.01 18.66 8.07
CA GLY A 99 1.62 19.62 9.02
C GLY A 99 2.47 18.94 10.10
N ASP A 100 2.62 19.58 11.26
CA ASP A 100 3.58 19.11 12.29
C ASP A 100 3.03 18.04 13.25
N ASN A 101 1.71 17.76 13.22
CA ASN A 101 1.07 16.80 14.11
C ASN A 101 1.18 15.36 13.57
N VAL A 102 2.41 14.89 13.47
CA VAL A 102 2.77 13.61 12.84
C VAL A 102 2.62 12.42 13.80
N ALA A 103 2.34 11.26 13.22
CA ALA A 103 2.44 9.99 13.94
C ALA A 103 3.91 9.58 14.14
N THR A 104 4.17 8.55 14.93
CA THR A 104 5.55 8.06 15.13
C THR A 104 6.13 7.55 13.81
N PRO A 105 7.48 7.43 13.68
CA PRO A 105 8.09 6.87 12.47
C PRO A 105 7.57 5.48 12.12
N GLY A 106 7.48 4.57 13.10
CA GLY A 106 6.95 3.23 12.88
C GLY A 106 5.47 3.21 12.45
N GLN A 107 4.63 4.06 13.05
CA GLN A 107 3.21 4.17 12.67
C GLN A 107 3.05 4.73 11.26
N SER A 108 3.82 5.76 10.91
CA SER A 108 3.75 6.36 9.58
C SER A 108 4.24 5.41 8.51
N ALA A 109 5.31 4.65 8.79
CA ALA A 109 5.82 3.61 7.90
C ALA A 109 4.79 2.47 7.72
N LEU A 110 4.20 1.97 8.81
CA LEU A 110 3.18 0.91 8.73
C LEU A 110 1.95 1.35 7.92
N TRP A 111 1.47 2.58 8.16
CA TRP A 111 0.37 3.17 7.41
C TRP A 111 0.71 3.30 5.92
N TRP A 112 1.94 3.69 5.60
CA TRP A 112 2.41 3.77 4.22
C TRP A 112 2.48 2.40 3.55
N GLY A 113 2.96 1.38 4.26
CA GLY A 113 2.95 0.00 3.75
C GLY A 113 1.54 -0.46 3.37
N ASP A 114 0.57 -0.24 4.24
CA ASP A 114 -0.82 -0.59 3.98
C ASP A 114 -1.45 0.26 2.88
N THR A 115 -1.18 1.56 2.89
CA THR A 115 -1.64 2.50 1.86
C THR A 115 -1.15 2.10 0.47
N LEU A 116 0.12 1.73 0.32
CA LEU A 116 0.65 1.28 -0.97
C LEU A 116 -0.04 0.01 -1.46
N GLY A 117 -0.32 -0.94 -0.57
CA GLY A 117 -1.09 -2.14 -0.90
C GLY A 117 -2.52 -1.81 -1.36
N GLU A 118 -3.24 -0.96 -0.63
CA GLU A 118 -4.58 -0.50 -1.01
C GLU A 118 -4.59 0.25 -2.35
N LEU A 119 -3.61 1.11 -2.59
CA LEU A 119 -3.47 1.83 -3.86
C LEU A 119 -3.17 0.89 -5.02
N MET A 120 -2.36 -0.16 -4.80
CA MET A 120 -2.16 -1.23 -5.77
C MET A 120 -3.47 -1.96 -6.10
N GLU A 121 -4.24 -2.39 -5.09
CA GLU A 121 -5.51 -3.09 -5.30
C GLU A 121 -6.56 -2.24 -6.03
N ASN A 122 -6.53 -0.93 -5.77
CA ASN A 122 -7.40 0.03 -6.45
C ASN A 122 -6.80 0.56 -7.78
N GLN A 123 -5.78 -0.10 -8.32
CA GLN A 123 -5.18 0.18 -9.64
C GLN A 123 -4.70 1.62 -9.84
N VAL A 124 -4.16 2.24 -8.78
CA VAL A 124 -3.51 3.54 -8.89
C VAL A 124 -2.20 3.38 -9.67
N GLN A 125 -2.06 4.17 -10.72
CA GLN A 125 -0.99 4.00 -11.71
C GLN A 125 0.36 4.58 -11.25
N PHE A 126 0.33 5.65 -10.47
CA PHE A 126 1.52 6.31 -9.93
C PHE A 126 1.23 6.95 -8.58
N VAL A 127 2.17 6.80 -7.66
CA VAL A 127 2.14 7.42 -6.34
C VAL A 127 3.46 8.17 -6.18
N ASN A 128 3.38 9.46 -5.89
CA ASN A 128 4.55 10.26 -5.61
C ASN A 128 4.83 10.24 -4.11
N PHE A 129 6.03 9.79 -3.78
CA PHE A 129 6.55 9.87 -2.42
C PHE A 129 7.37 11.15 -2.24
N PHE A 130 7.03 11.96 -1.24
CA PHE A 130 7.82 13.11 -0.82
C PHE A 130 8.23 12.93 0.64
N SER A 131 9.51 12.68 0.97
CA SER A 131 10.73 12.93 0.19
C SER A 131 11.81 11.85 0.38
N ALA A 132 12.85 11.86 -0.47
CA ALA A 132 14.01 11.00 -0.26
C ALA A 132 14.82 11.42 1.00
N GLU A 133 14.99 12.72 1.23
CA GLU A 133 15.79 13.34 2.31
C GLU A 133 15.29 14.79 2.53
N GLY A 134 15.57 15.40 3.69
CA GLY A 134 15.56 16.86 3.88
C GLY A 134 14.22 17.50 4.26
N VAL A 135 13.19 16.70 4.54
CA VAL A 135 11.87 17.18 4.98
C VAL A 135 11.61 16.70 6.40
N ASN A 136 10.84 17.46 7.20
CA ASN A 136 10.56 17.10 8.58
C ASN A 136 10.02 15.66 8.71
N HIS A 137 10.51 14.95 9.73
CA HIS A 137 10.11 13.59 10.08
C HIS A 137 8.58 13.43 10.15
N PRO A 138 8.04 12.21 9.88
CA PRO A 138 8.73 10.92 9.77
C PRO A 138 8.97 10.41 8.35
N TYR A 139 8.71 11.22 7.33
CA TYR A 139 8.55 10.71 5.96
C TYR A 139 9.84 10.42 5.17
N PRO A 140 10.99 11.11 5.35
CA PRO A 140 12.15 10.86 4.50
C PRO A 140 12.58 9.40 4.41
N LEU A 141 12.98 8.92 3.22
CA LEU A 141 13.53 7.56 3.05
C LEU A 141 14.90 7.40 3.71
N PHE A 142 15.66 8.48 3.80
CA PHE A 142 16.98 8.54 4.41
C PHE A 142 17.07 9.65 5.45
N THR A 143 17.88 9.44 6.49
CA THR A 143 18.20 10.47 7.47
C THR A 143 19.07 11.57 6.85
N ASP A 144 18.78 12.83 7.18
CA ASP A 144 19.54 14.01 6.72
C ASP A 144 21.03 13.98 7.15
N ASN A 145 21.33 13.22 8.21
CA ASN A 145 22.68 13.03 8.72
C ASN A 145 23.09 11.57 8.55
N GLY A 146 23.99 11.31 7.61
CA GLY A 146 24.59 9.99 7.39
C GLY A 146 23.83 9.09 6.41
N ARG A 147 22.69 9.54 5.85
CA ARG A 147 21.89 8.81 4.85
C ARG A 147 21.58 7.38 5.25
N GLN A 148 21.27 7.17 6.52
CA GLN A 148 20.79 5.88 7.00
C GLN A 148 19.34 5.72 6.54
N GLU A 149 18.99 4.53 6.08
CA GLU A 149 17.60 4.21 5.71
C GLU A 149 16.69 4.42 6.93
N THR A 150 15.51 4.98 6.74
CA THR A 150 14.50 5.13 7.80
C THR A 150 13.55 3.94 7.80
N ALA A 151 12.61 3.90 8.75
CA ALA A 151 11.50 2.94 8.69
C ALA A 151 10.70 3.03 7.37
N MET A 152 10.59 4.25 6.81
CA MET A 152 9.97 4.44 5.51
C MET A 152 10.80 3.84 4.38
N GLY A 153 12.13 4.03 4.43
CA GLY A 153 13.06 3.38 3.50
C GLY A 153 12.90 1.86 3.51
N ARG A 154 12.76 1.24 4.69
CA ARG A 154 12.52 -0.20 4.85
C ARG A 154 11.19 -0.66 4.27
N VAL A 155 10.14 0.14 4.41
CA VAL A 155 8.86 -0.14 3.73
C VAL A 155 9.04 -0.14 2.22
N MET A 156 9.69 0.87 1.65
CA MET A 156 9.94 0.91 0.22
C MET A 156 10.81 -0.26 -0.26
N GLU A 157 11.83 -0.65 0.52
CA GLU A 157 12.68 -1.81 0.26
C GLU A 157 11.85 -3.11 0.25
N MET A 158 10.94 -3.33 1.20
CA MET A 158 10.01 -4.47 1.21
C MET A 158 9.22 -4.58 -0.10
N PHE A 159 8.72 -3.46 -0.64
CA PHE A 159 7.96 -3.44 -1.90
C PHE A 159 8.81 -3.79 -3.13
N THR A 160 10.15 -3.67 -3.07
CA THR A 160 11.02 -4.08 -4.18
C THR A 160 11.05 -5.59 -4.42
N HIS A 161 10.60 -6.38 -3.45
CA HIS A 161 10.54 -7.85 -3.54
C HIS A 161 9.20 -8.37 -4.10
N LEU A 162 8.23 -7.49 -4.36
CA LEU A 162 6.95 -7.88 -4.99
C LEU A 162 7.15 -8.24 -6.46
N GLN A 163 6.22 -9.05 -6.97
CA GLN A 163 6.14 -9.32 -8.39
C GLN A 163 5.38 -8.21 -9.11
N LYS A 164 5.46 -8.24 -10.45
CA LYS A 164 4.95 -7.18 -11.32
C LYS A 164 3.42 -7.11 -11.39
N ASN A 165 2.73 -8.25 -11.37
CA ASN A 165 1.29 -8.28 -11.65
C ASN A 165 0.50 -8.51 -10.37
N LEU A 166 -0.43 -7.61 -10.07
CA LEU A 166 -1.39 -7.79 -8.99
C LEU A 166 -2.24 -9.05 -9.17
N VAL A 167 -2.48 -9.78 -8.08
CA VAL A 167 -3.42 -10.89 -8.02
C VAL A 167 -4.53 -10.49 -7.05
N PRO A 168 -5.74 -10.14 -7.55
CA PRO A 168 -6.83 -9.70 -6.69
C PRO A 168 -7.21 -10.77 -5.67
N LEU A 169 -7.30 -10.38 -4.40
CA LEU A 169 -7.74 -11.25 -3.31
C LEU A 169 -9.17 -10.94 -2.92
N SER A 170 -9.95 -11.98 -2.63
CA SER A 170 -11.32 -11.84 -2.08
C SER A 170 -11.35 -11.71 -0.56
N ILE A 171 -10.17 -11.65 0.09
CA ILE A 171 -10.03 -11.71 1.55
C ILE A 171 -9.16 -10.53 2.00
N GLN A 172 -9.72 -9.67 2.84
CA GLN A 172 -8.99 -8.75 3.71
C GLN A 172 -9.45 -9.03 5.15
N ARG A 173 -8.53 -9.12 6.12
CA ARG A 173 -8.85 -9.54 7.49
C ARG A 173 -8.26 -8.58 8.51
N THR A 174 -9.01 -7.62 9.01
CA THR A 174 -8.56 -6.80 10.15
C THR A 174 -8.10 -7.69 11.33
N PRO A 175 -6.90 -7.47 11.92
CA PRO A 175 -5.96 -6.36 11.69
C PRO A 175 -4.88 -6.60 10.60
N ILE A 176 -4.94 -7.71 9.86
CA ILE A 176 -4.05 -8.10 8.77
C ILE A 176 -4.60 -7.70 7.39
N SER A 177 -3.90 -6.82 6.70
CA SER A 177 -4.10 -6.67 5.26
C SER A 177 -3.23 -7.67 4.51
N VAL A 178 -3.74 -8.21 3.40
CA VAL A 178 -3.01 -9.15 2.53
C VAL A 178 -3.08 -8.66 1.09
N TYR A 179 -1.94 -8.63 0.42
CA TYR A 179 -1.84 -8.28 -0.99
C TYR A 179 -1.06 -9.36 -1.72
N ALA A 180 -1.43 -9.66 -2.96
CA ALA A 180 -0.77 -10.71 -3.74
C ALA A 180 -0.27 -10.18 -5.08
N THR A 181 0.91 -10.64 -5.49
CA THR A 181 1.46 -10.36 -6.81
C THR A 181 2.04 -11.63 -7.42
N GLN A 182 2.09 -11.70 -8.75
CA GLN A 182 2.70 -12.81 -9.50
C GLN A 182 3.58 -12.31 -10.64
N ASP A 183 4.53 -13.15 -11.04
CA ASP A 183 5.37 -12.89 -12.20
C ASP A 183 4.61 -13.13 -13.52
N ASP A 184 5.20 -12.70 -14.63
CA ASP A 184 4.59 -12.85 -15.97
C ASP A 184 4.45 -14.33 -16.40
N ALA A 185 5.27 -15.24 -15.84
CA ALA A 185 5.26 -16.67 -16.18
C ALA A 185 4.42 -17.54 -15.23
N HIS A 186 3.78 -16.95 -14.22
CA HIS A 186 3.03 -17.64 -13.17
C HIS A 186 3.83 -18.76 -12.50
N GLN A 187 5.12 -18.52 -12.28
CA GLN A 187 6.04 -19.38 -11.55
C GLN A 187 6.31 -18.89 -10.14
N THR A 188 6.00 -17.63 -9.85
CA THR A 188 6.27 -17.02 -8.55
C THR A 188 5.05 -16.23 -8.10
N VAL A 189 4.66 -16.41 -6.84
CA VAL A 189 3.60 -15.63 -6.19
C VAL A 189 4.17 -15.04 -4.91
N SER A 190 4.10 -13.72 -4.76
CA SER A 190 4.45 -13.01 -3.54
C SER A 190 3.18 -12.58 -2.80
N LEU A 191 3.11 -12.88 -1.51
CA LEU A 191 2.06 -12.48 -0.58
C LEU A 191 2.65 -11.51 0.44
N LEU A 192 2.12 -10.29 0.49
CA LEU A 192 2.49 -9.28 1.47
C LEU A 192 1.43 -9.21 2.56
N PHE A 193 1.84 -9.52 3.78
CA PHE A 193 1.03 -9.40 4.99
C PHE A 193 1.44 -8.15 5.75
N ILE A 194 0.46 -7.38 6.21
CA ILE A 194 0.67 -6.18 7.00
C ILE A 194 -0.16 -6.26 8.28
N ASN A 195 0.51 -6.43 9.41
CA ASN A 195 -0.16 -6.51 10.71
C ASN A 195 -0.23 -5.14 11.37
N LYS A 196 -1.44 -4.57 11.37
CA LYS A 196 -1.75 -3.28 11.99
C LYS A 196 -2.07 -3.39 13.49
N GLY A 197 -2.11 -4.61 14.02
CA GLY A 197 -2.35 -4.91 15.42
C GLY A 197 -1.06 -4.97 16.23
N TYR A 198 -1.21 -4.93 17.56
CA TYR A 198 -0.08 -5.08 18.48
C TYR A 198 0.33 -6.53 18.72
N ASP A 199 -0.61 -7.47 18.52
CA ASP A 199 -0.40 -8.88 18.78
C ASP A 199 0.08 -9.61 17.51
N ALA A 200 0.95 -10.59 17.69
CA ALA A 200 1.35 -11.49 16.62
C ALA A 200 0.16 -12.27 16.06
N GLN A 201 0.22 -12.57 14.77
CA GLN A 201 -0.78 -13.37 14.05
C GLN A 201 -0.08 -14.51 13.31
N ILE A 202 -0.84 -15.56 13.01
CA ILE A 202 -0.38 -16.69 12.20
C ILE A 202 -1.29 -16.80 10.99
N ALA A 203 -0.70 -16.85 9.80
CA ALA A 203 -1.41 -17.14 8.56
C ALA A 203 -1.03 -18.53 8.04
N GLU A 204 -2.03 -19.33 7.69
CA GLU A 204 -1.82 -20.61 7.03
C GLU A 204 -2.08 -20.44 5.54
N LEU A 205 -1.07 -20.80 4.74
CA LEU A 205 -1.12 -20.84 3.30
C LEU A 205 -1.26 -22.29 2.89
N GLN A 206 -2.36 -22.59 2.20
CA GLN A 206 -2.70 -23.92 1.73
C GLN A 206 -3.10 -23.85 0.26
N SER A 207 -2.60 -24.78 -0.54
CA SER A 207 -3.09 -24.93 -1.90
C SER A 207 -4.43 -25.67 -1.91
N LEU A 208 -5.42 -25.08 -2.56
CA LEU A 208 -6.75 -25.68 -2.67
C LEU A 208 -6.86 -26.67 -3.84
N ASN A 209 -5.90 -26.66 -4.77
CA ASN A 209 -6.00 -27.39 -6.04
C ASN A 209 -4.73 -28.20 -6.32
N ALA A 210 -4.59 -29.35 -5.65
CA ALA A 210 -3.64 -30.39 -6.08
C ALA A 210 -4.16 -31.04 -7.37
N ALA A 211 -3.77 -30.51 -8.53
CA ALA A 211 -4.09 -31.14 -9.80
C ALA A 211 -3.41 -32.53 -9.85
N PHE A 212 -4.20 -33.59 -9.96
CA PHE A 212 -3.71 -34.98 -10.02
C PHE A 212 -2.84 -35.40 -8.81
N GLY A 213 -3.07 -34.80 -7.63
CA GLY A 213 -2.33 -35.14 -6.41
C GLY A 213 -0.92 -34.57 -6.32
N VAL A 214 -0.53 -33.69 -7.25
CA VAL A 214 0.68 -32.88 -7.15
C VAL A 214 0.28 -31.44 -6.91
N ASP A 215 0.65 -30.93 -5.75
CA ASP A 215 0.54 -29.51 -5.46
C ASP A 215 1.82 -28.81 -5.92
N PRO A 216 1.74 -27.87 -6.88
CA PRO A 216 2.92 -27.17 -7.33
C PRO A 216 3.34 -26.05 -6.37
N TRP A 217 2.58 -25.76 -5.32
CA TRP A 217 2.88 -24.71 -4.34
C TRP A 217 3.14 -25.31 -2.97
N PRO A 218 4.10 -24.77 -2.20
CA PRO A 218 4.34 -25.26 -0.85
C PRO A 218 3.32 -24.69 0.13
N ASP A 219 2.77 -25.53 1.00
CA ASP A 219 2.03 -25.09 2.18
C ASP A 219 2.98 -24.35 3.13
N GLN A 220 2.51 -23.26 3.74
CA GLN A 220 3.33 -22.46 4.65
C GLN A 220 2.54 -22.01 5.87
N GLN A 221 3.20 -21.97 7.03
CA GLN A 221 2.71 -21.28 8.21
C GLN A 221 3.56 -20.03 8.41
N ILE A 222 2.92 -18.86 8.37
CA ILE A 222 3.59 -17.56 8.39
C ILE A 222 3.33 -16.89 9.73
N HIS A 223 4.41 -16.60 10.46
CA HIS A 223 4.37 -15.81 11.69
C HIS A 223 4.50 -14.33 11.35
N ILE A 224 3.54 -13.53 11.81
CA ILE A 224 3.43 -12.11 11.51
C ILE A 224 3.40 -11.34 12.82
N ALA A 225 4.54 -10.80 13.23
CA ALA A 225 4.65 -10.02 14.47
C ALA A 225 3.68 -8.81 14.49
N GLY A 226 3.36 -8.29 15.67
CA GLY A 226 2.59 -7.05 15.79
C GLY A 226 3.32 -5.86 15.17
N ASN A 227 2.59 -4.92 14.56
CA ASN A 227 3.12 -3.75 13.86
C ASN A 227 4.26 -4.12 12.91
N SER A 228 4.01 -5.05 11.98
CA SER A 228 5.04 -5.57 11.09
C SER A 228 4.53 -5.82 9.67
N MET A 229 5.48 -6.03 8.77
CA MET A 229 5.24 -6.49 7.40
C MET A 229 5.98 -7.80 7.18
N VAL A 230 5.35 -8.74 6.50
CA VAL A 230 5.98 -9.99 6.05
C VAL A 230 5.63 -10.20 4.59
N LEU A 231 6.64 -10.33 3.73
CA LEU A 231 6.49 -10.71 2.33
C LEU A 231 6.98 -12.13 2.16
N VAL A 232 6.10 -13.03 1.69
CA VAL A 232 6.43 -14.42 1.41
C VAL A 232 6.32 -14.65 -0.08
N THR A 233 7.36 -15.23 -0.68
CA THR A 233 7.43 -15.56 -2.09
C THR A 233 7.47 -17.06 -2.26
N LEU A 234 6.42 -17.61 -2.86
CA LEU A 234 6.28 -19.01 -3.18
C LEU A 234 6.78 -19.26 -4.61
N HIS A 235 7.50 -20.36 -4.81
CA HIS A 235 8.04 -20.76 -6.11
C HIS A 235 7.40 -22.06 -6.59
N ARG A 236 6.87 -22.04 -7.81
CA ARG A 236 6.17 -23.16 -8.39
C ARG A 236 7.12 -24.34 -8.62
N GLY A 237 6.72 -25.53 -8.18
CA GLY A 237 7.50 -26.76 -8.33
C GLY A 237 8.69 -26.87 -7.37
N GLN A 238 8.79 -25.98 -6.38
CA GLN A 238 9.80 -26.04 -5.32
C GLN A 238 9.09 -26.21 -3.96
N PRO A 239 8.65 -27.44 -3.62
CA PRO A 239 7.78 -27.70 -2.47
C PRO A 239 8.42 -27.45 -1.10
N ASP A 240 9.74 -27.27 -1.05
CA ASP A 240 10.50 -27.02 0.18
C ASP A 240 11.15 -25.62 0.21
N ALA A 241 10.80 -24.73 -0.72
CA ALA A 241 11.45 -23.42 -0.83
C ALA A 241 10.42 -22.30 -1.01
N ALA A 242 10.29 -21.48 0.03
CA ALA A 242 9.70 -20.15 -0.04
C ALA A 242 10.66 -19.15 0.58
N ASP A 243 10.73 -17.95 0.02
CA ASP A 243 11.54 -16.85 0.56
C ASP A 243 10.64 -15.92 1.36
N ALA A 244 11.08 -15.50 2.54
CA ALA A 244 10.37 -14.54 3.36
C ALA A 244 11.26 -13.36 3.74
N TYR A 245 10.69 -12.17 3.62
CA TYR A 245 11.25 -10.93 4.13
C TYR A 245 10.33 -10.43 5.24
N SER A 246 10.87 -10.05 6.39
CA SER A 246 10.07 -9.47 7.47
C SER A 246 10.69 -8.20 8.03
N TYR A 247 9.82 -7.27 8.45
CA TYR A 247 10.21 -6.01 9.03
C TYR A 247 9.23 -5.61 10.14
N VAL A 248 9.75 -5.47 11.37
CA VAL A 248 8.99 -4.99 12.52
C VAL A 248 9.21 -3.49 12.65
N MET A 249 8.11 -2.74 12.75
CA MET A 249 8.15 -1.29 12.82
C MET A 249 8.78 -0.84 14.15
N PRO A 250 9.60 0.23 14.15
CA PRO A 250 10.21 0.72 15.38
C PRO A 250 9.14 1.21 16.35
N ALA A 251 9.40 1.03 17.65
CA ALA A 251 8.57 1.58 18.71
C ALA A 251 8.56 3.12 18.66
N ALA A 252 7.58 3.75 19.30
CA ALA A 252 7.34 5.20 19.23
C ALA A 252 8.58 6.08 19.50
N ASN A 253 9.47 5.63 20.38
CA ASN A 253 10.67 6.38 20.80
C ASN A 253 11.96 5.86 20.16
N ASP A 254 11.86 4.88 19.25
CA ASP A 254 13.00 4.28 18.58
C ASP A 254 13.17 4.93 17.20
N THR A 255 14.31 5.60 17.03
CA THR A 255 14.70 6.24 15.77
C THR A 255 15.58 5.34 14.91
N SER A 256 15.94 4.14 15.40
CA SER A 256 16.67 3.16 14.60
C SER A 256 15.74 2.50 13.60
N SER A 257 16.20 2.38 12.35
CA SER A 257 15.57 1.48 11.40
C SER A 257 16.18 0.10 11.63
N GLY A 258 15.39 -0.83 12.18
CA GLY A 258 15.75 -2.25 12.12
C GLY A 258 16.08 -2.66 10.67
N SER A 259 16.79 -3.78 10.51
CA SER A 259 17.02 -4.36 9.17
C SER A 259 15.85 -5.24 8.76
N ILE A 260 15.63 -5.38 7.46
CA ILE A 260 14.76 -6.45 6.94
C ILE A 260 15.44 -7.80 7.23
N LEU A 261 14.69 -8.72 7.81
CA LEU A 261 15.11 -10.10 8.00
C LEU A 261 14.73 -10.92 6.77
N TYR A 262 15.70 -11.56 6.15
CA TYR A 262 15.47 -12.56 5.09
C TYR A 262 15.55 -13.97 5.66
N THR A 263 14.60 -14.83 5.30
CA THR A 263 14.55 -16.24 5.69
C THR A 263 14.13 -17.12 4.52
N VAL A 264 14.66 -18.34 4.46
CA VAL A 264 14.14 -19.40 3.58
C VAL A 264 13.24 -20.31 4.42
N CYS A 265 11.94 -20.28 4.13
CA CYS A 265 10.93 -21.04 4.84
C CYS A 265 11.15 -22.56 4.71
N GLY A 266 10.68 -23.33 5.70
CA GLY A 266 10.73 -24.80 5.67
C GLY A 266 11.97 -25.41 6.33
N HIS A 267 12.84 -24.57 6.90
CA HIS A 267 14.03 -25.00 7.64
C HIS A 267 14.02 -24.62 9.13
N SER A 268 13.03 -23.86 9.61
CA SER A 268 12.89 -23.58 11.04
C SER A 268 12.49 -24.85 11.81
N LYS A 269 13.26 -25.17 12.85
CA LYS A 269 12.98 -26.29 13.77
C LYS A 269 12.23 -25.85 15.03
N ASP A 270 11.95 -24.56 15.16
CA ASP A 270 11.31 -23.98 16.34
C ASP A 270 10.00 -23.25 15.96
N PRO A 271 8.84 -23.92 16.11
CA PRO A 271 7.54 -23.35 15.78
C PRO A 271 7.10 -22.25 16.77
N LEU A 272 7.87 -21.98 17.83
CA LEU A 272 7.58 -20.93 18.81
C LEU A 272 8.40 -19.66 18.56
N ASN A 273 9.28 -19.64 17.56
CA ASN A 273 10.09 -18.47 17.26
C ASN A 273 9.33 -17.48 16.39
N GLU A 274 8.53 -16.62 17.03
CA GLU A 274 7.75 -15.57 16.37
C GLU A 274 8.58 -14.45 15.72
N ALA A 275 9.91 -14.43 15.93
CA ALA A 275 10.80 -13.46 15.30
C ALA A 275 11.18 -13.85 13.87
N ILE A 276 10.94 -15.10 13.46
CA ILE A 276 11.24 -15.62 12.13
C ILE A 276 9.90 -15.89 11.42
N PRO A 277 9.71 -15.38 10.19
CA PRO A 277 8.41 -15.47 9.51
C PRO A 277 8.00 -16.91 9.14
N CYS A 278 8.96 -17.82 8.97
CA CYS A 278 8.83 -19.22 8.55
C CYS A 278 10.25 -19.87 8.58
#